data_AF-A0A7C4VHL5-F1
#
_entry.id   AF-A0A7C4VHL5-F1
#
_cell.length_a   1.000
_cell.length_b   1.000
_cell.length_c   1.000
_cell.angle_alpha   90.00
_cell.angle_beta   90.00
_cell.angle_gamma   90.00
#
_symmetry.space_group_name_H-M   'P 1'
#
loop_
_entity.id
_entity.type
_entity.pdbx_description
1 polymer ?
#
loop_
_entity_poly.entity_id
_entity_poly.type
_entity_poly.pdbx_seq_one_letter_code
_entity_poly.pdbx_strand_id
1 'polypeptide(L)'
;MVKYNVKEGGKFVLVEFKLKNDKISPKQLNKIRLPPTVSGKGVVIKGRGPTWFHCFLTNYYHAADFVAIFDHDIDGAVVVQSHTDVVDVGDIIKIQTRFFSILSST
;
A
#
# COMPACT_ATOMS: atom_id res chain seq x y z
N MET A 1 6.62 -0.69 -16.47
CA MET A 1 7.14 -1.72 -15.55
C MET A 1 6.99 -1.17 -14.15
N VAL A 2 6.35 -1.92 -13.24
CA VAL A 2 6.10 -1.47 -11.87
C VAL A 2 7.21 -1.98 -10.97
N LYS A 3 7.78 -1.11 -10.14
CA LYS A 3 8.71 -1.49 -9.08
C LYS A 3 8.01 -1.37 -7.74
N TYR A 4 8.27 -2.32 -6.85
CA TYR A 4 7.72 -2.33 -5.50
C TYR A 4 8.86 -2.21 -4.48
N ASN A 5 8.61 -1.46 -3.41
CA ASN A 5 9.40 -1.42 -2.20
C ASN A 5 8.47 -1.80 -1.05
N VAL A 6 8.74 -2.94 -0.43
CA VAL A 6 7.90 -3.49 0.62
C VAL A 6 8.64 -3.32 1.94
N LYS A 7 7.98 -2.68 2.91
CA LYS A 7 8.53 -2.49 4.24
C LYS A 7 7.57 -3.10 5.25
N GLU A 8 8.05 -4.09 5.99
CA GLU A 8 7.26 -4.69 7.05
C GLU A 8 7.35 -3.84 8.32
N GLY A 9 6.20 -3.49 8.88
CA GLY A 9 6.05 -2.89 10.19
C GLY A 9 5.14 -3.77 11.06
N GLY A 10 5.15 -3.55 12.38
CA GLY A 10 4.48 -4.42 13.37
C GLY A 10 3.11 -4.95 12.94
N LYS A 11 2.10 -4.07 12.84
CA LYS A 11 0.71 -4.45 12.51
C LYS A 11 0.35 -4.38 11.02
N PHE A 12 1.23 -3.82 10.18
CA PHE A 12 0.94 -3.64 8.77
C PHE A 12 2.20 -3.64 7.90
N VAL A 13 2.01 -3.94 6.62
CA VAL A 13 3.05 -3.87 5.59
C VAL A 13 2.82 -2.65 4.71
N LEU A 14 3.85 -1.84 4.52
CA LEU A 14 3.84 -0.73 3.56
C LEU A 14 4.30 -1.23 2.20
N VAL A 15 3.39 -1.23 1.22
CA VAL A 15 3.65 -1.54 -0.18
C VAL A 15 3.75 -0.23 -0.95
N GLU A 16 4.98 0.21 -1.21
CA GLU A 16 5.25 1.38 -2.03
C GLU A 16 5.49 0.97 -3.49
N PHE A 17 4.71 1.51 -4.43
CA PHE A 17 4.89 1.24 -5.86
C PHE A 17 5.38 2.47 -6.62
N LYS A 18 6.19 2.24 -7.66
CA LYS A 18 6.62 3.25 -8.63
C LYS A 18 6.38 2.76 -10.05
N LEU A 19 5.71 3.58 -10.84
CA LEU A 19 5.44 3.33 -12.25
C LEU A 19 6.60 3.86 -13.10
N LYS A 20 7.11 3.06 -14.05
CA LYS A 20 8.09 3.56 -15.03
C LYS A 20 7.46 4.70 -15.84
N ASN A 21 8.09 5.87 -15.83
CA ASN A 21 7.63 7.09 -16.52
C ASN A 21 6.20 7.51 -16.13
N ASP A 22 5.78 7.20 -14.89
CA ASP A 22 4.45 7.53 -14.33
C ASP A 22 3.26 7.01 -15.18
N LYS A 23 3.50 5.97 -15.98
CA LYS A 23 2.51 5.43 -16.91
C LYS A 23 2.31 3.93 -16.70
N ILE A 24 1.05 3.54 -16.76
CA ILE A 24 0.58 2.16 -16.78
C ILE A 24 -0.68 2.09 -17.64
N SER A 25 -0.79 1.08 -18.49
CA SER A 25 -1.99 0.82 -19.28
C SER A 25 -2.84 -0.28 -18.63
N PRO A 26 -4.18 -0.25 -18.76
CA PRO A 26 -5.04 -1.28 -18.17
C PRO A 26 -4.69 -2.70 -18.62
N LYS A 27 -4.24 -2.87 -19.87
CA LYS A 27 -3.80 -4.17 -20.44
C LYS A 27 -2.56 -4.75 -19.75
N GLN A 28 -1.89 -4.01 -18.88
CA GLN A 28 -0.73 -4.48 -18.12
C GLN A 28 -1.13 -5.14 -16.80
N LEU A 29 -2.36 -4.93 -16.30
CA LEU A 29 -2.78 -5.46 -14.99
C LEU A 29 -2.56 -6.96 -14.84
N ASN A 30 -2.92 -7.74 -15.86
CA ASN A 30 -2.74 -9.20 -15.88
C ASN A 30 -1.29 -9.68 -16.05
N LYS A 31 -0.33 -8.77 -16.23
CA LYS A 31 1.10 -9.07 -16.40
C LYS A 31 1.95 -8.62 -15.21
N ILE A 32 1.34 -7.93 -14.25
CA ILE A 32 2.05 -7.39 -13.09
C ILE A 32 2.25 -8.52 -12.08
N ARG A 33 3.49 -8.68 -11.62
CA ARG A 33 3.80 -9.50 -10.45
C ARG A 33 3.68 -8.64 -9.21
N LEU A 34 2.82 -9.04 -8.30
CA LEU A 34 2.55 -8.32 -7.05
C LEU A 34 3.34 -8.96 -5.90
N PRO A 35 3.82 -8.17 -4.93
CA PRO A 35 4.37 -8.72 -3.69
C PRO A 35 3.33 -9.57 -2.96
N PRO A 36 3.73 -10.71 -2.37
CA PRO A 36 2.80 -11.60 -1.69
C PRO A 36 2.11 -10.91 -0.50
N THR A 37 0.88 -11.32 -0.23
CA THR A 37 0.13 -10.95 0.97
C THR A 37 0.83 -11.46 2.23
N VAL A 38 0.75 -10.69 3.32
CA VAL A 38 1.21 -11.13 4.64
C VAL A 38 -0.04 -11.42 5.49
N SER A 39 -0.19 -12.67 5.91
CA SER A 39 -1.31 -13.10 6.76
C SER A 39 -1.25 -12.43 8.14
N GLY A 40 -2.40 -12.05 8.70
CA GLY A 40 -2.51 -11.44 10.03
C GLY A 40 -1.89 -10.04 10.15
N LYS A 41 -1.77 -9.33 9.02
CA LYS A 41 -1.31 -7.94 8.97
C LYS A 41 -2.18 -7.14 8.01
N GLY A 42 -2.34 -5.85 8.30
CA GLY A 42 -2.91 -4.92 7.32
C GLY A 42 -1.91 -4.55 6.22
N VAL A 43 -2.41 -3.96 5.13
CA VAL A 43 -1.60 -3.48 4.02
C VAL A 43 -1.85 -2.00 3.81
N VAL A 44 -0.77 -1.21 3.77
CA VAL A 44 -0.81 0.18 3.32
C VAL A 44 -0.25 0.27 1.92
N ILE A 45 -1.03 0.80 0.98
CA ILE A 45 -0.62 1.06 -0.40
C ILE A 45 -0.16 2.51 -0.51
N LYS A 46 1.06 2.72 -0.99
CA LYS A 46 1.64 4.04 -1.27
C LYS A 46 2.16 4.09 -2.70
N GLY A 47 1.85 5.16 -3.42
CA GLY A 47 2.39 5.37 -4.76
C GLY A 47 1.53 6.30 -5.58
N ARG A 48 2.09 6.83 -6.66
CA ARG A 48 1.35 7.65 -7.62
C ARG A 48 0.95 6.78 -8.81
N GLY A 49 -0.34 6.72 -9.09
CA GLY A 49 -0.87 6.01 -10.24
C GLY A 49 -2.34 6.34 -10.48
N PRO A 50 -2.92 5.82 -11.58
CA PRO A 50 -4.33 5.99 -11.85
C PRO A 50 -5.20 5.34 -10.76
N THR A 51 -6.38 5.91 -10.49
CA THR A 51 -7.33 5.39 -9.48
C THR A 51 -7.64 3.91 -9.65
N TRP A 52 -7.85 3.45 -10.88
CA TRP A 52 -8.11 2.03 -11.16
C TRP A 52 -6.96 1.10 -10.75
N PHE A 53 -5.73 1.60 -10.69
CA PHE A 53 -4.58 0.81 -10.23
C PHE A 53 -4.60 0.66 -8.71
N HIS A 54 -4.99 1.71 -7.97
CA HIS A 54 -5.24 1.62 -6.54
C HIS A 54 -6.38 0.65 -6.22
N CYS A 55 -7.49 0.69 -6.99
CA CYS A 55 -8.59 -0.28 -6.84
C CYS A 55 -8.13 -1.72 -7.09
N PHE A 56 -7.33 -1.94 -8.15
CA PHE A 56 -6.76 -3.24 -8.45
C PHE A 56 -5.89 -3.79 -7.31
N LEU A 57 -4.98 -2.96 -6.77
CA LEU A 57 -4.14 -3.34 -5.64
C LEU A 57 -4.96 -3.61 -4.38
N THR A 58 -5.96 -2.76 -4.10
CA THR A 58 -6.85 -2.92 -2.95
C THR A 58 -7.56 -4.27 -3.02
N ASN A 59 -8.15 -4.62 -4.17
CA ASN A 59 -8.78 -5.92 -4.35
C ASN A 59 -7.79 -7.08 -4.28
N TYR A 60 -6.55 -6.92 -4.77
CA TYR A 60 -5.54 -7.97 -4.64
C TYR A 60 -5.21 -8.26 -3.17
N TYR A 61 -5.13 -7.23 -2.33
CA TYR A 61 -4.81 -7.32 -0.91
C TYR A 61 -6.05 -7.52 -0.01
N HIS A 62 -7.24 -7.83 -0.54
CA HIS A 62 -8.48 -7.94 0.24
C HIS A 62 -8.41 -8.96 1.39
N ALA A 63 -7.58 -9.99 1.29
CA ALA A 63 -7.42 -11.00 2.34
C ALA A 63 -6.54 -10.54 3.53
N ALA A 64 -5.98 -9.31 3.47
CA ALA A 64 -5.30 -8.71 4.61
C ALA A 64 -6.30 -8.31 5.71
N ASP A 65 -5.83 -8.16 6.94
CA ASP A 65 -6.66 -7.73 8.07
C ASP A 65 -7.38 -6.40 7.77
N PHE A 66 -6.69 -5.50 7.08
CA PHE A 66 -7.27 -4.30 6.47
C PHE A 66 -6.41 -3.85 5.29
N VAL A 67 -6.98 -3.01 4.44
CA VAL A 67 -6.25 -2.29 3.39
C VAL A 67 -6.44 -0.80 3.55
N ALA A 68 -5.35 -0.03 3.48
CA ALA A 68 -5.35 1.41 3.57
C ALA A 68 -4.57 2.06 2.42
N ILE A 69 -4.99 3.25 2.01
CA ILE A 69 -4.35 4.04 0.95
C ILE A 69 -3.65 5.24 1.56
N PHE A 70 -2.35 5.38 1.32
CA PHE A 70 -1.58 6.52 1.80
C PHE A 70 -1.99 7.80 1.07
N ASP A 71 -2.28 8.83 1.85
CA ASP A 71 -2.58 10.19 1.42
C ASP A 71 -1.52 11.15 1.99
N HIS A 72 -0.87 11.89 1.08
CA HIS A 72 0.19 12.82 1.42
C HIS A 72 -0.32 14.05 2.17
N ASP A 73 -1.57 14.48 1.94
CA ASP A 73 -2.10 15.73 2.51
C ASP A 73 -2.36 15.61 4.01
N ILE A 74 -2.60 14.39 4.50
CA ILE A 74 -2.86 14.08 5.92
C ILE A 74 -1.72 13.30 6.60
N ASP A 75 -0.60 13.08 5.90
CA ASP A 75 0.56 12.29 6.33
C ASP A 75 0.14 10.96 7.01
N GLY A 76 -0.73 10.21 6.33
CA GLY A 76 -1.37 9.03 6.88
C GLY A 76 -2.02 8.16 5.82
N ALA A 77 -2.47 6.97 6.19
CA ALA A 77 -3.18 6.06 5.31
C ALA A 77 -4.63 5.90 5.76
N VAL A 78 -5.57 6.10 4.83
CA VAL A 78 -7.00 5.95 5.08
C VAL A 78 -7.38 4.50 4.84
N VAL A 79 -8.00 3.86 5.82
CA VAL A 79 -8.49 2.48 5.73
C VAL A 79 -9.70 2.44 4.80
N VAL A 80 -9.64 1.59 3.76
CA VAL A 80 -10.67 1.45 2.72
C VAL A 80 -11.36 0.08 2.74
N GLN A 81 -10.75 -0.91 3.39
CA GLN A 81 -11.30 -2.25 3.63
C GLN A 81 -10.81 -2.74 4.99
N SER A 82 -11.65 -3.44 5.75
CA SER A 82 -11.27 -4.07 7.01
C SER A 82 -12.02 -5.39 7.22
N HIS A 83 -11.33 -6.35 7.82
CA HIS A 83 -11.83 -7.64 8.28
C HIS A 83 -11.58 -7.84 9.79
N THR A 84 -11.35 -6.76 10.52
CA THR A 84 -11.11 -6.79 11.97
C THR A 84 -12.02 -5.83 12.71
N ASP A 85 -12.32 -6.13 13.97
CA ASP A 85 -13.09 -5.24 14.86
C ASP A 85 -12.23 -4.15 15.52
N VAL A 86 -10.94 -4.07 15.17
CA VAL A 86 -9.96 -3.16 15.80
C VAL A 86 -9.69 -1.92 14.96
N VAL A 87 -9.93 -2.01 13.65
CA VAL A 87 -9.67 -0.95 12.67
C VAL A 87 -10.87 -0.87 11.74
N ASP A 88 -11.48 0.31 11.64
CA ASP A 88 -12.67 0.53 10.83
C ASP A 88 -12.36 1.23 9.51
N VAL A 89 -13.24 1.06 8.52
CA VAL A 89 -13.17 1.82 7.28
C VAL A 89 -13.33 3.31 7.57
N GLY A 90 -12.42 4.13 7.04
CA GLY A 90 -12.33 5.56 7.31
C GLY A 90 -11.30 5.94 8.37
N ASP A 91 -10.78 4.97 9.15
CA ASP A 91 -9.70 5.23 10.09
C ASP A 91 -8.43 5.72 9.40
N ILE A 92 -7.68 6.59 10.09
CA ILE A 92 -6.41 7.13 9.60
C ILE A 92 -5.24 6.51 10.37
N ILE A 93 -4.44 5.71 9.68
CA ILE A 93 -3.19 5.15 10.20
C ILE A 93 -2.08 6.18 10.00
N LYS A 94 -1.58 6.75 11.10
CA LYS A 94 -0.44 7.68 11.05
C LYS A 94 0.85 6.92 10.72
N ILE A 95 1.51 7.34 9.63
CA ILE A 95 2.78 6.77 9.20
C ILE A 95 3.84 7.83 9.44
N GLN A 96 4.56 7.74 10.56
CA GLN A 96 5.61 8.71 10.85
C GLN A 96 6.70 8.62 9.77
N THR A 97 6.78 9.63 8.91
CA THR A 97 7.75 9.73 7.82
C THR A 97 9.22 9.76 8.32
N ARG A 98 9.47 9.99 9.61
CA ARG A 98 10.81 10.16 10.20
C ARG A 98 11.66 8.89 10.42
N PHE A 99 11.14 7.67 10.33
CA PHE A 99 11.95 6.47 10.58
C PHE A 99 12.70 5.89 9.38
N PHE A 100 12.46 6.38 8.16
CA PHE A 100 13.07 5.79 6.96
C PHE A 100 14.36 6.47 6.46
N SER A 101 14.84 7.51 7.15
CA SER A 101 16.05 8.25 6.76
C SER A 101 17.36 7.64 7.27
N ILE A 102 17.33 6.70 8.23
CA ILE A 102 18.56 6.32 8.98
C ILE A 102 19.18 5.00 8.50
N LEU A 103 18.53 4.23 7.61
CA LEU A 103 19.05 2.93 7.16
C LEU A 103 19.34 2.87 5.64
N SER A 104 19.87 3.95 5.06
CA SER A 104 20.43 3.90 3.68
C SER A 104 21.87 4.40 3.62
N SER A 105 22.62 4.22 4.71
CA SER A 105 24.06 4.52 4.75
C SER A 105 24.80 3.41 5.49
N THR A 106 24.87 2.23 4.87
CA THR A 106 25.91 1.21 5.07
C THR A 106 26.02 0.37 3.82
#